data_AF-A0A9P4LHT0-F1
#
_entry.id   AF-A0A9P4LHT0-F1
#
_cell.length_a   1.000
_cell.length_b   1.000
_cell.length_c   1.000
_cell.angle_alpha   90.00
_cell.angle_beta   90.00
_cell.angle_gamma   90.00
#
_symmetry.space_group_name_H-M   'P 1'
#
loop_
_entity.id
_entity.type
_entity.pdbx_description
1 polymer ?
#
loop_
_entity_poly.entity_id
_entity_poly.type
_entity_poly.pdbx_seq_one_letter_code
_entity_poly.pdbx_strand_id
1 'polypeptide(L)'
;MPGLESTRQIWGYSVPQEAFKFPFLMHSILAFSANHLAYLSPTKAAHYRLISGTHYTAAVTGLNGALADIAPSNCHAIFVTASMTVVNAFTDARAYDPDVLIETFQLLRGMDYVLQKTTPMIEKGPFAAIIRQATDAPKPSPLLSSLLVELQAPRGSPTSDSTPDQLSRSKAVDVLRHGLQYAIETSPYPAFRASLIWPISIEADFIEQLKVRTDPEVRDLFKRYCQLLDFAASEFWFMTNWKGLWRQL
;
A
#
# COMPACT_ATOMS: atom_id res chain seq x y z
N MET A 1 -12.23 0.59 -12.11
CA MET A 1 -10.75 0.63 -12.01
C MET A 1 -10.16 0.94 -13.37
N PRO A 2 -9.25 1.90 -13.47
CA PRO A 2 -8.46 2.06 -14.67
C PRO A 2 -7.41 0.92 -14.76
N GLY A 3 -7.01 0.51 -15.96
CA GLY A 3 -6.18 -0.68 -16.18
C GLY A 3 -6.58 -1.48 -17.42
N LEU A 4 -5.79 -2.51 -17.76
CA LEU A 4 -6.02 -3.41 -18.89
C LEU A 4 -7.36 -4.16 -18.73
N GLU A 5 -7.99 -4.51 -19.85
CA GLU A 5 -9.30 -5.19 -19.85
C GLU A 5 -9.27 -6.51 -19.07
N SER A 6 -8.18 -7.27 -19.20
CA SER A 6 -7.95 -8.50 -18.42
C SER A 6 -7.95 -8.25 -16.92
N THR A 7 -7.30 -7.18 -16.45
CA THR A 7 -7.29 -6.79 -15.03
C THR A 7 -8.68 -6.37 -14.58
N ARG A 8 -9.45 -5.64 -15.40
CA ARG A 8 -10.84 -5.27 -15.09
C ARG A 8 -11.74 -6.49 -14.96
N GLN A 9 -11.62 -7.47 -15.85
CA GLN A 9 -12.36 -8.72 -15.78
C GLN A 9 -12.02 -9.52 -14.51
N ILE A 10 -10.74 -9.54 -14.11
CA ILE A 10 -10.34 -10.21 -12.87
C ILE A 10 -10.99 -9.54 -11.66
N TRP A 11 -10.85 -8.22 -11.50
CA TRP A 11 -11.43 -7.51 -10.35
C TRP A 11 -12.96 -7.47 -10.37
N GLY A 12 -13.58 -7.33 -11.54
CA GLY A 12 -15.03 -7.20 -11.68
C GLY A 12 -15.80 -8.53 -11.66
N TYR A 13 -15.14 -9.65 -11.93
CA TYR A 13 -15.79 -10.96 -12.02
C TYR A 13 -15.06 -12.06 -11.27
N SER A 14 -13.78 -12.29 -11.57
CA SER A 14 -13.06 -13.46 -11.05
C SER A 14 -12.80 -13.36 -9.53
N VAL A 15 -12.45 -12.18 -9.03
CA VAL A 15 -12.27 -11.90 -7.60
C VAL A 15 -13.59 -12.10 -6.82
N PRO A 16 -14.74 -11.52 -7.23
CA PRO A 16 -16.03 -11.83 -6.62
C PRO A 16 -16.40 -13.32 -6.64
N GLN A 17 -16.12 -14.04 -7.73
CA GLN A 17 -16.36 -15.49 -7.80
C GLN A 17 -15.52 -16.25 -6.75
N GLU A 18 -14.27 -15.86 -6.57
CA GLU A 18 -13.39 -16.44 -5.56
C GLU A 18 -13.86 -16.10 -4.13
N ALA A 19 -14.43 -14.90 -3.93
CA ALA A 19 -14.95 -14.45 -2.65
C ALA A 19 -16.13 -15.30 -2.12
N PHE A 20 -16.89 -15.95 -3.00
CA PHE A 20 -17.94 -16.90 -2.57
C PHE A 20 -17.38 -18.16 -1.93
N LYS A 21 -16.12 -18.53 -2.22
CA LYS A 21 -15.44 -19.69 -1.61
C LYS A 21 -14.71 -19.32 -0.32
N PHE A 22 -14.24 -18.08 -0.23
CA PHE A 22 -13.40 -17.60 0.86
C PHE A 22 -14.04 -16.38 1.55
N PRO A 23 -14.74 -16.57 2.68
CA PRO A 23 -15.49 -15.49 3.34
C PRO A 23 -14.62 -14.27 3.70
N PHE A 24 -13.36 -14.48 4.08
CA PHE A 24 -12.45 -13.37 4.41
C PHE A 24 -12.20 -12.43 3.22
N LEU A 25 -12.17 -12.96 1.99
CA LEU A 25 -12.07 -12.15 0.78
C LEU A 25 -13.37 -11.36 0.55
N MET A 26 -14.53 -12.00 0.75
CA MET A 26 -15.83 -11.31 0.67
C MET A 26 -15.91 -10.14 1.65
N HIS A 27 -15.48 -10.36 2.90
CA HIS A 27 -15.40 -9.30 3.91
C HIS A 27 -14.48 -8.16 3.46
N SER A 28 -13.33 -8.44 2.85
CA SER A 28 -12.43 -7.40 2.36
C SER A 28 -13.06 -6.54 1.25
N ILE A 29 -13.77 -7.18 0.32
CA ILE A 29 -14.54 -6.50 -0.75
C ILE A 29 -15.64 -5.61 -0.17
N LEU A 30 -16.39 -6.12 0.82
CA LEU A 30 -17.49 -5.38 1.45
C LEU A 30 -16.97 -4.20 2.29
N ALA A 31 -15.83 -4.34 2.97
CA ALA A 31 -15.18 -3.25 3.69
C ALA A 31 -14.82 -2.09 2.73
N PHE A 32 -14.14 -2.42 1.62
CA PHE A 32 -13.77 -1.42 0.62
C PHE A 32 -14.98 -0.77 -0.03
N SER A 33 -16.01 -1.56 -0.34
CA SER A 33 -17.27 -1.07 -0.92
C SER A 33 -18.00 -0.11 0.04
N ALA A 34 -18.05 -0.44 1.34
CA ALA A 34 -18.65 0.41 2.35
C ALA A 34 -17.86 1.73 2.51
N ASN A 35 -16.53 1.69 2.49
CA ASN A 35 -15.72 2.92 2.46
C ASN A 35 -16.00 3.78 1.23
N HIS A 36 -16.16 3.17 0.06
CA HIS A 36 -16.53 3.91 -1.15
C HIS A 36 -17.92 4.53 -1.04
N LEU A 37 -18.90 3.83 -0.47
CA LEU A 37 -20.22 4.40 -0.19
C LEU A 37 -20.14 5.55 0.82
N ALA A 38 -19.27 5.46 1.82
CA ALA A 38 -19.03 6.57 2.75
C ALA A 38 -18.46 7.81 2.04
N TYR A 39 -17.57 7.61 1.07
CA TYR A 39 -17.02 8.67 0.23
C TYR A 39 -18.10 9.31 -0.66
N LEU A 40 -18.94 8.50 -1.32
CA LEU A 40 -20.01 8.98 -2.20
C LEU A 40 -21.18 9.63 -1.46
N SER A 41 -21.41 9.29 -0.18
CA SER A 41 -22.54 9.75 0.62
C SER A 41 -22.10 10.34 1.96
N PRO A 42 -21.60 11.59 1.99
CA PRO A 42 -21.09 12.23 3.21
C PRO A 42 -22.10 12.22 4.37
N THR A 43 -23.40 12.38 4.08
CA THR A 43 -24.47 12.35 5.09
C THR A 43 -24.64 11.00 5.79
N LYS A 44 -24.22 9.91 5.14
CA LYS A 44 -24.26 8.54 5.68
C LYS A 44 -22.87 7.97 5.97
N ALA A 45 -21.82 8.80 5.91
CA ALA A 45 -20.45 8.34 5.99
C ALA A 45 -20.16 7.60 7.30
N ALA A 46 -20.65 8.09 8.44
CA ALA A 46 -20.45 7.43 9.74
C ALA A 46 -21.05 6.02 9.77
N HIS A 47 -22.24 5.83 9.20
CA HIS A 47 -22.90 4.53 9.11
C HIS A 47 -22.09 3.55 8.25
N TYR A 48 -21.68 3.97 7.06
CA TYR A 48 -20.92 3.11 6.17
C TYR A 48 -19.50 2.81 6.68
N ARG A 49 -18.86 3.74 7.40
CA ARG A 49 -17.57 3.49 8.06
C ARG A 49 -17.68 2.44 9.17
N LEU A 50 -18.77 2.44 9.94
CA LEU A 50 -19.02 1.39 10.94
C LEU A 50 -19.15 0.01 10.28
N ILE A 51 -19.90 -0.07 9.18
CA ILE A 51 -20.02 -1.30 8.38
C ILE A 51 -18.65 -1.72 7.86
N SER A 52 -17.89 -0.78 7.30
CA SER A 52 -16.53 -1.03 6.81
C SER A 52 -15.64 -1.63 7.90
N GLY A 53 -15.57 -1.00 9.07
CA GLY A 53 -14.74 -1.48 10.19
C GLY A 53 -15.11 -2.90 10.65
N THR A 54 -16.41 -3.23 10.64
CA THR A 54 -16.90 -4.59 10.96
C THR A 54 -16.40 -5.61 9.94
N HIS A 55 -16.57 -5.33 8.64
CA HIS A 55 -16.10 -6.22 7.59
C HIS A 55 -14.56 -6.28 7.52
N TYR A 56 -13.86 -5.17 7.72
CA TYR A 56 -12.40 -5.12 7.73
C TYR A 56 -11.83 -6.02 8.83
N THR A 57 -12.39 -5.95 10.05
CA THR A 57 -11.97 -6.79 11.18
C THR A 57 -12.18 -8.28 10.88
N ALA A 58 -13.32 -8.65 10.29
CA ALA A 58 -13.60 -10.02 9.87
C ALA A 58 -12.65 -10.51 8.76
N ALA A 59 -12.33 -9.65 7.79
CA ALA A 59 -11.39 -9.95 6.71
C ALA A 59 -9.98 -10.22 7.24
N VAL A 60 -9.46 -9.35 8.12
CA VAL A 60 -8.13 -9.53 8.73
C VAL A 60 -8.09 -10.77 9.62
N THR A 61 -9.14 -11.03 10.40
CA THR A 61 -9.23 -12.22 11.25
C THR A 61 -9.17 -13.50 10.42
N GLY A 62 -9.98 -13.58 9.36
CA GLY A 62 -10.00 -14.75 8.48
C GLY A 62 -8.72 -14.89 7.64
N LEU A 63 -8.11 -13.78 7.20
CA LEU A 63 -6.81 -13.78 6.55
C LEU A 63 -5.75 -14.39 7.48
N ASN A 64 -5.64 -13.90 8.73
CA ASN A 64 -4.69 -14.40 9.71
C ASN A 64 -4.86 -15.91 9.96
N GLY A 65 -6.10 -16.40 10.00
CA GLY A 65 -6.38 -17.84 10.10
C GLY A 65 -5.89 -18.63 8.89
N ALA A 66 -6.04 -18.08 7.67
CA ALA A 66 -5.59 -18.71 6.44
C ALA A 66 -4.05 -18.70 6.25
N LEU A 67 -3.33 -17.79 6.92
CA LEU A 67 -1.86 -17.71 6.81
C LEU A 67 -1.12 -18.91 7.41
N ALA A 68 -1.79 -19.70 8.27
CA ALA A 68 -1.23 -20.92 8.84
C ALA A 68 -0.94 -22.00 7.77
N ASP A 69 -1.72 -22.03 6.68
CA ASP A 69 -1.57 -23.01 5.59
C ASP A 69 -1.81 -22.33 4.23
N ILE A 70 -0.75 -21.70 3.71
CA ILE A 70 -0.78 -21.07 2.39
C ILE A 70 -0.51 -22.13 1.32
N ALA A 71 -1.50 -22.36 0.47
CA ALA A 71 -1.49 -23.39 -0.56
C ALA A 71 -1.96 -22.84 -1.93
N PRO A 72 -1.67 -23.53 -3.05
CA PRO A 72 -2.15 -23.11 -4.37
C PRO A 72 -3.69 -22.96 -4.48
N SER A 73 -4.44 -23.67 -3.64
CA SER A 73 -5.91 -23.63 -3.61
C SER A 73 -6.50 -22.37 -2.98
N ASN A 74 -5.76 -21.69 -2.08
CA ASN A 74 -6.22 -20.50 -1.36
C ASN A 74 -5.35 -19.26 -1.61
N CYS A 75 -4.23 -19.39 -2.33
CA CYS A 75 -3.26 -18.32 -2.54
C CYS A 75 -3.87 -17.09 -3.21
N HIS A 76 -4.81 -17.27 -4.14
CA HIS A 76 -5.52 -16.21 -4.83
C HIS A 76 -6.36 -15.37 -3.86
N ALA A 77 -7.13 -16.03 -3.00
CA ALA A 77 -7.93 -15.35 -1.99
C ALA A 77 -7.05 -14.64 -0.96
N ILE A 78 -5.97 -15.29 -0.49
CA ILE A 78 -5.01 -14.69 0.45
C ILE A 78 -4.35 -13.45 -0.16
N PHE A 79 -3.82 -13.56 -1.38
CA PHE A 79 -3.15 -12.46 -2.09
C PHE A 79 -4.08 -11.26 -2.27
N VAL A 80 -5.29 -11.50 -2.78
CA VAL A 80 -6.25 -10.41 -3.03
C VAL A 80 -6.72 -9.79 -1.71
N THR A 81 -6.98 -10.60 -0.69
CA THR A 81 -7.38 -10.08 0.63
C THR A 81 -6.27 -9.24 1.24
N ALA A 82 -5.02 -9.71 1.22
CA ALA A 82 -3.87 -8.94 1.71
C ALA A 82 -3.72 -7.62 0.95
N SER A 83 -3.77 -7.65 -0.39
CA SER A 83 -3.71 -6.44 -1.23
C SER A 83 -4.83 -5.44 -0.90
N MET A 84 -6.06 -5.95 -0.72
CA MET A 84 -7.20 -5.11 -0.36
C MET A 84 -7.13 -4.59 1.08
N THR A 85 -6.52 -5.33 2.01
CA THR A 85 -6.22 -4.85 3.37
C THR A 85 -5.28 -3.64 3.30
N VAL A 86 -4.22 -3.72 2.48
CA VAL A 86 -3.32 -2.57 2.23
C VAL A 86 -4.10 -1.37 1.72
N VAL A 87 -4.91 -1.55 0.67
CA VAL A 87 -5.72 -0.47 0.08
C VAL A 87 -6.73 0.10 1.09
N ASN A 88 -7.42 -0.76 1.84
CA ASN A 88 -8.41 -0.35 2.83
C ASN A 88 -7.81 0.49 3.96
N ALA A 89 -6.58 0.21 4.37
CA ALA A 89 -5.93 0.98 5.44
C ALA A 89 -5.76 2.47 5.09
N PHE A 90 -5.66 2.80 3.79
CA PHE A 90 -5.60 4.19 3.34
C PHE A 90 -6.95 4.92 3.31
N THR A 91 -8.08 4.22 3.50
CA THR A 91 -9.41 4.85 3.50
C THR A 91 -9.76 5.62 4.78
N ASP A 92 -8.84 5.68 5.77
CA ASP A 92 -9.10 6.28 7.07
C ASP A 92 -9.60 7.74 6.95
N ALA A 93 -10.62 8.07 7.74
CA ALA A 93 -11.23 9.38 7.75
C ALA A 93 -10.42 10.42 8.54
N ARG A 94 -9.50 9.97 9.39
CA ARG A 94 -8.60 10.79 10.21
C ARG A 94 -7.31 11.18 9.48
N ALA A 95 -7.28 10.98 8.15
CA ALA A 95 -6.10 11.02 7.27
C ALA A 95 -5.40 12.39 7.06
N TYR A 96 -5.62 13.34 7.96
CA TYR A 96 -4.89 14.61 8.05
C TYR A 96 -3.84 14.60 9.17
N ASP A 97 -3.75 13.50 9.91
CA ASP A 97 -2.86 13.31 11.05
C ASP A 97 -1.67 12.39 10.67
N PRO A 98 -0.43 12.91 10.75
CA PRO A 98 0.78 12.11 10.56
C PRO A 98 0.86 10.85 11.43
N ASP A 99 0.27 10.86 12.64
CA ASP A 99 0.29 9.71 13.55
C ASP A 99 -0.62 8.58 13.08
N VAL A 100 -1.78 8.90 12.52
CA VAL A 100 -2.69 7.90 11.93
C VAL A 100 -2.05 7.22 10.71
N LEU A 101 -1.22 7.96 9.94
CA LEU A 101 -0.47 7.37 8.83
C LEU A 101 0.58 6.37 9.33
N ILE A 102 1.25 6.68 10.43
CA ILE A 102 2.24 5.78 11.02
C ILE A 102 1.56 4.57 11.67
N GLU A 103 0.42 4.75 12.34
CA GLU A 103 -0.44 3.65 12.80
C GLU A 103 -0.81 2.73 11.64
N THR A 104 -1.17 3.31 10.49
CA THR A 104 -1.43 2.55 9.26
C THR A 104 -0.22 1.70 8.85
N PHE A 105 1.00 2.23 8.90
CA PHE A 105 2.20 1.44 8.59
C PHE A 105 2.36 0.25 9.55
N GLN A 106 2.02 0.44 10.83
CA GLN A 106 2.07 -0.64 11.81
C GLN A 106 1.07 -1.75 11.49
N LEU A 107 -0.15 -1.38 11.10
CA LEU A 107 -1.22 -2.31 10.73
C LEU A 107 -0.86 -3.14 9.49
N LEU A 108 -0.06 -2.58 8.59
CA LEU A 108 0.34 -3.23 7.36
C LEU A 108 1.60 -4.11 7.50
N ARG A 109 2.18 -4.19 8.71
CA ARG A 109 3.33 -5.05 8.95
C ARG A 109 3.00 -6.51 8.64
N GLY A 110 3.96 -7.18 7.99
CA GLY A 110 3.82 -8.57 7.56
C GLY A 110 3.09 -8.76 6.23
N MET A 111 2.46 -7.72 5.67
CA MET A 111 1.81 -7.84 4.35
C MET A 111 2.82 -8.10 3.24
N ASP A 112 4.03 -7.55 3.33
CA ASP A 112 5.11 -7.86 2.38
C ASP A 112 5.46 -9.36 2.38
N TYR A 113 5.56 -10.00 3.55
CA TYR A 113 5.76 -11.45 3.65
C TYR A 113 4.63 -12.23 2.98
N VAL A 114 3.36 -11.85 3.23
CA VAL A 114 2.20 -12.51 2.64
C VAL A 114 2.22 -12.39 1.11
N LEU A 115 2.46 -11.19 0.59
CA LEU A 115 2.51 -10.92 -0.85
C LEU A 115 3.69 -11.62 -1.51
N GLN A 116 4.89 -11.59 -0.94
CA GLN A 116 6.06 -12.30 -1.48
C GLN A 116 5.83 -13.81 -1.51
N LYS A 117 5.26 -14.38 -0.45
CA LYS A 117 5.00 -15.83 -0.38
C LYS A 117 3.93 -16.28 -1.38
N THR A 118 2.94 -15.45 -1.68
CA THR A 118 1.85 -15.79 -2.59
C THR A 118 2.14 -15.46 -4.06
N THR A 119 2.93 -14.43 -4.35
CA THR A 119 3.22 -13.95 -5.71
C THR A 119 3.63 -15.06 -6.69
N PRO A 120 4.58 -15.96 -6.39
CA PRO A 120 4.98 -17.02 -7.32
C PRO A 120 3.85 -18.01 -7.68
N MET A 121 2.85 -18.15 -6.81
CA MET A 121 1.66 -18.97 -7.09
C MET A 121 0.65 -18.20 -7.95
N ILE A 122 0.50 -16.89 -7.72
CA ILE A 122 -0.36 -16.03 -8.53
C ILE A 122 0.14 -15.93 -9.97
N GLU A 123 1.46 -15.87 -10.20
CA GLU A 123 2.07 -15.81 -11.54
C GLU A 123 1.68 -17.02 -12.41
N LYS A 124 1.43 -18.17 -11.78
CA LYS A 124 1.04 -19.42 -12.45
C LYS A 124 -0.47 -19.61 -12.54
N GLY A 125 -1.25 -18.72 -11.92
CA GLY A 125 -2.68 -18.86 -11.73
C GLY A 125 -3.53 -17.89 -12.56
N PRO A 126 -4.86 -17.98 -12.44
CA PRO A 126 -5.80 -17.13 -13.19
C PRO A 126 -5.66 -15.62 -12.88
N PHE A 127 -5.07 -15.23 -11.75
CA PHE A 127 -4.91 -13.81 -11.40
C PHE A 127 -3.53 -13.24 -11.78
N ALA A 128 -2.73 -13.97 -12.57
CA ALA A 128 -1.40 -13.51 -12.99
C ALA A 128 -1.40 -12.10 -13.62
N ALA A 129 -2.48 -11.71 -14.31
CA ALA A 129 -2.59 -10.39 -14.92
C ALA A 129 -2.79 -9.24 -13.90
N ILE A 130 -3.03 -9.50 -12.61
CA ILE A 130 -3.00 -8.47 -11.56
C ILE A 130 -1.57 -8.02 -11.28
N ILE A 131 -0.62 -8.96 -11.28
CA ILE A 131 0.78 -8.72 -10.90
C ILE A 131 1.70 -8.54 -12.10
N ARG A 132 1.24 -8.86 -13.31
CA ARG A 132 1.98 -8.67 -14.54
C ARG A 132 2.41 -7.20 -14.67
N GLN A 133 3.70 -7.00 -14.93
CA GLN A 133 4.29 -5.70 -15.15
C GLN A 133 3.76 -5.09 -16.46
N ALA A 134 3.56 -3.78 -16.48
CA ALA A 134 3.26 -3.07 -17.71
C ALA A 134 4.53 -3.02 -18.57
N THR A 135 4.46 -3.58 -19.78
CA THR A 135 5.57 -3.58 -20.75
C THR A 135 5.75 -2.22 -21.43
N ASP A 136 4.69 -1.42 -21.49
CA ASP A 136 4.66 -0.08 -22.09
C ASP A 136 4.18 0.95 -21.06
N ALA A 137 4.85 1.01 -19.90
CA ALA A 137 4.52 1.99 -18.88
C ALA A 137 4.68 3.42 -19.46
N PRO A 138 3.71 4.33 -19.22
CA PRO A 138 3.82 5.71 -19.65
C PRO A 138 5.03 6.36 -18.99
N LYS A 139 5.64 7.33 -19.68
CA LYS A 139 6.78 8.08 -19.13
C LYS A 139 6.39 8.69 -17.78
N PRO A 140 7.27 8.60 -16.75
CA PRO A 140 6.99 9.17 -15.45
C PRO A 140 6.75 10.68 -15.57
N SER A 141 5.86 11.21 -14.74
CA SER A 141 5.66 12.65 -14.66
C SER A 141 6.96 13.33 -14.21
N PRO A 142 7.23 14.58 -14.64
CA PRO A 142 8.43 15.30 -14.23
C PRO A 142 8.61 15.38 -12.71
N LEU A 143 7.50 15.44 -11.97
CA LEU A 143 7.49 15.47 -10.51
C LEU A 143 7.98 14.16 -9.89
N LEU A 144 7.54 13.01 -10.41
CA LEU A 144 8.02 11.70 -9.95
C LEU A 144 9.48 11.48 -10.30
N SER A 145 9.90 11.91 -11.49
CA SER A 145 11.30 11.87 -11.91
C SER A 145 12.18 12.75 -11.01
N SER A 146 11.72 13.96 -10.65
CA SER A 146 12.43 14.84 -9.70
C SER A 146 12.56 14.18 -8.34
N LEU A 147 11.46 13.63 -7.81
CA LEU A 147 11.48 12.94 -6.51
C LEU A 147 12.46 11.76 -6.51
N LEU A 148 12.50 10.98 -7.59
CA LEU A 148 13.44 9.88 -7.75
C LEU A 148 14.90 10.36 -7.78
N VAL A 149 15.20 11.43 -8.53
CA VAL A 149 16.56 12.02 -8.57
C VAL A 149 16.98 12.51 -7.19
N GLU A 150 16.08 13.14 -6.45
CA GLU A 150 16.38 13.60 -5.09
C GLU A 150 16.58 12.45 -4.10
N LEU A 151 15.89 11.31 -4.28
CA LEU A 151 16.12 10.09 -3.51
C LEU A 151 17.43 9.39 -3.91
N GLN A 152 17.93 9.61 -5.13
CA GLN A 152 19.21 9.11 -5.62
C GLN A 152 20.40 10.00 -5.24
N ALA A 153 20.13 11.24 -4.78
CA ALA A 153 21.19 12.16 -4.39
C ALA A 153 22.08 11.52 -3.31
N PRO A 154 23.42 11.70 -3.37
CA PRO A 154 24.33 11.11 -2.40
C PRO A 154 23.97 11.58 -0.99
N ARG A 155 23.45 10.66 -0.17
CA ARG A 155 23.40 10.82 1.28
C ARG A 155 24.62 10.12 1.85
N GLY A 156 25.09 10.57 3.02
CA GLY A 156 26.23 9.93 3.68
C GLY A 156 26.01 8.42 3.74
N SER A 157 26.85 7.65 3.06
CA SER A 157 26.74 6.20 3.04
C SER A 157 27.01 5.69 4.45
N PRO A 158 26.24 4.69 4.94
CA PRO A 158 26.53 4.12 6.25
C PRO A 158 27.97 3.59 6.28
N THR A 159 28.71 3.98 7.31
CA THR A 159 30.08 3.53 7.58
C THR A 159 30.05 2.43 8.62
N SER A 160 31.20 1.78 8.86
CA SER A 160 31.32 0.77 9.93
C SER A 160 30.95 1.32 11.32
N ASP A 161 30.99 2.65 11.50
CA ASP A 161 30.66 3.34 12.74
C ASP A 161 29.20 3.86 12.79
N SER A 162 28.37 3.54 11.78
CA SER A 162 26.99 3.99 11.74
C SER A 162 26.15 3.37 12.85
N THR A 163 25.30 4.20 13.46
CA THR A 163 24.38 3.72 14.49
C THR A 163 23.30 2.82 13.88
N PRO A 164 22.67 1.92 14.66
CA PRO A 164 21.53 1.12 14.19
C PRO A 164 20.42 1.97 13.56
N ASP A 165 20.18 3.17 14.11
CA ASP A 165 19.17 4.09 13.59
C ASP A 165 19.51 4.59 12.19
N GLN A 166 20.78 4.97 11.97
CA GLN A 166 21.28 5.40 10.66
C GLN A 166 21.19 4.28 9.62
N LEU A 167 21.49 3.04 10.02
CA LEU A 167 21.37 1.86 9.15
C LEU A 167 19.91 1.61 8.76
N SER A 168 18.99 1.63 9.73
CA SER A 168 17.55 1.43 9.46
C SER A 168 16.98 2.54 8.56
N ARG A 169 17.39 3.79 8.80
CA ARG A 169 17.04 4.93 7.94
C ARG A 169 17.59 4.77 6.52
N SER A 170 18.85 4.36 6.36
CA SER A 170 19.46 4.10 5.05
C SER A 170 18.68 3.05 4.27
N LYS A 171 18.32 1.94 4.92
CA LYS A 171 17.48 0.91 4.30
C LYS A 171 16.11 1.46 3.89
N ALA A 172 15.47 2.27 4.73
CA ALA A 172 14.17 2.87 4.40
C ALA A 172 14.24 3.82 3.19
N VAL A 173 15.35 4.56 3.01
CA VAL A 173 15.63 5.35 1.79
C VAL A 173 15.76 4.42 0.59
N ASP A 174 16.55 3.36 0.70
CA ASP A 174 16.77 2.40 -0.40
C ASP A 174 15.48 1.71 -0.84
N VAL A 175 14.63 1.31 0.12
CA VAL A 175 13.32 0.72 -0.15
C VAL A 175 12.44 1.71 -0.90
N LEU A 176 12.39 2.99 -0.51
CA LEU A 176 11.59 4.00 -1.23
C LEU A 176 12.11 4.24 -2.64
N ARG A 177 13.43 4.37 -2.76
CA ARG A 177 14.12 4.64 -4.03
C ARG A 177 13.91 3.48 -5.01
N HIS A 178 14.19 2.25 -4.60
CA HIS A 178 13.98 1.06 -5.43
C HIS A 178 12.50 0.83 -5.73
N GLY A 179 11.62 1.01 -4.74
CA GLY A 179 10.18 0.88 -4.92
C GLY A 179 9.62 1.87 -5.93
N LEU A 180 10.06 3.14 -5.89
CA LEU A 180 9.67 4.16 -6.85
C LEU A 180 10.24 3.88 -8.25
N GLN A 181 11.52 3.51 -8.36
CA GLN A 181 12.14 3.12 -9.63
C GLN A 181 11.38 1.96 -10.28
N TYR A 182 11.18 0.88 -9.52
CA TYR A 182 10.43 -0.29 -9.97
C TYR A 182 9.02 0.09 -10.40
N ALA A 183 8.34 0.95 -9.64
CA ALA A 183 6.99 1.38 -9.97
C ALA A 183 6.93 2.19 -11.27
N ILE A 184 7.91 3.06 -11.52
CA ILE A 184 8.04 3.82 -12.78
C ILE A 184 8.23 2.87 -13.97
N GLU A 185 9.03 1.82 -13.81
CA GLU A 185 9.33 0.90 -14.90
C GLU A 185 8.20 -0.09 -15.19
N THR A 186 7.37 -0.42 -14.19
CA THR A 186 6.49 -1.59 -14.26
C THR A 186 5.01 -1.30 -14.04
N SER A 187 4.63 -0.05 -13.79
CA SER A 187 3.25 0.33 -13.46
C SER A 187 2.75 1.49 -14.31
N PRO A 188 1.49 1.45 -14.78
CA PRO A 188 0.83 2.63 -15.33
C PRO A 188 0.52 3.68 -14.26
N TYR A 189 0.52 3.29 -12.98
CA TYR A 189 0.29 4.16 -11.82
C TYR A 189 1.48 4.05 -10.87
N PRO A 190 2.63 4.67 -11.19
CA PRO A 190 3.85 4.54 -10.40
C PRO A 190 3.73 5.11 -8.99
N ALA A 191 3.10 6.29 -8.85
CA ALA A 191 2.89 6.91 -7.55
C ALA A 191 2.09 6.01 -6.60
N PHE A 192 0.98 5.47 -7.11
CA PHE A 192 0.11 4.55 -6.38
C PHE A 192 0.82 3.26 -5.98
N ARG A 193 1.56 2.63 -6.89
CA ARG A 193 2.28 1.39 -6.58
C ARG A 193 3.35 1.63 -5.51
N ALA A 194 4.15 2.68 -5.66
CA ALA A 194 5.21 2.98 -4.71
C ALA A 194 4.67 3.41 -3.33
N SER A 195 3.54 4.14 -3.27
CA SER A 195 2.92 4.52 -2.00
C SER A 195 2.35 3.35 -1.21
N LEU A 196 1.92 2.28 -1.88
CA LEU A 196 1.47 1.05 -1.21
C LEU A 196 2.63 0.12 -0.80
N ILE A 197 3.69 0.05 -1.60
CA ILE A 197 4.84 -0.84 -1.34
C ILE A 197 5.68 -0.35 -0.16
N TRP A 198 5.98 0.96 -0.10
CA TRP A 198 6.93 1.44 0.91
C TRP A 198 6.52 1.12 2.36
N PRO A 199 5.27 1.37 2.80
CA PRO A 199 4.83 1.09 4.17
C PRO A 199 4.92 -0.38 4.59
N ILE A 200 4.78 -1.30 3.64
CA ILE A 200 4.80 -2.74 3.94
C ILE A 200 6.23 -3.30 3.97
N SER A 201 7.19 -2.57 3.39
CA SER A 201 8.59 -3.00 3.22
C SER A 201 9.57 -2.35 4.20
N ILE A 202 9.19 -1.30 4.93
CA ILE A 202 10.06 -0.67 5.94
C ILE A 202 10.16 -1.50 7.24
N GLU A 203 11.33 -1.44 7.88
CA GLU A 203 11.60 -2.17 9.12
C GLU A 203 10.90 -1.54 10.34
N ALA A 204 10.66 -2.36 11.37
CA ALA A 204 10.03 -1.93 12.61
C ALA A 204 10.77 -0.77 13.28
N ASP A 205 12.09 -0.84 13.30
CA ASP A 205 12.95 0.16 13.94
C ASP A 205 12.76 1.54 13.30
N PHE A 206 12.66 1.58 11.96
CA PHE A 206 12.39 2.83 11.25
C PHE A 206 10.96 3.37 11.52
N ILE A 207 9.97 2.49 11.69
CA ILE A 207 8.61 2.92 12.09
C ILE A 207 8.63 3.56 13.48
N GLU A 208 9.42 3.04 14.43
CA GLU A 208 9.56 3.67 15.74
C GLU A 208 10.30 5.02 15.65
N GLN A 209 11.30 5.16 14.76
CA GLN A 209 11.88 6.47 14.44
C GLN A 209 10.86 7.45 13.85
N LEU A 210 9.94 6.98 12.99
CA LEU A 210 8.85 7.80 12.45
C LEU A 210 7.87 8.24 13.54
N LYS A 211 7.60 7.43 14.57
CA LYS A 211 6.76 7.86 15.69
C LYS A 211 7.40 8.98 16.49
N VAL A 212 8.70 8.83 16.79
CA VAL A 212 9.44 9.81 17.59
C VAL A 212 9.71 11.09 16.78
N ARG A 213 10.04 10.96 15.48
CA ARG A 213 10.16 12.07 14.51
C ARG A 213 11.11 13.21 14.93
N THR A 214 12.10 12.93 15.77
CA THR A 214 13.08 13.94 16.23
C THR A 214 14.19 14.19 15.21
N ASP A 215 14.57 13.16 14.45
CA ASP A 215 15.63 13.23 13.46
C ASP A 215 15.16 13.98 12.18
N PRO A 216 15.84 15.07 11.78
CA PRO A 216 15.53 15.81 10.56
C PRO A 216 15.54 14.96 9.29
N GLU A 217 16.41 13.96 9.18
CA GLU A 217 16.48 13.11 7.98
C GLU A 217 15.32 12.12 7.91
N VAL A 218 14.85 11.63 9.06
CA VAL A 218 13.65 10.79 9.15
C VAL A 218 12.43 11.59 8.73
N ARG A 219 12.32 12.85 9.18
CA ARG A 219 11.25 13.77 8.78
C ARG A 219 11.28 14.10 7.29
N ASP A 220 12.46 14.38 6.74
CA ASP A 220 12.63 14.63 5.30
C ASP A 220 12.18 13.42 4.46
N LEU A 221 12.60 12.21 4.85
CA LEU A 221 12.18 10.99 4.16
C LEU A 221 10.66 10.78 4.25
N PHE A 222 10.07 11.02 5.42
CA PHE A 222 8.62 10.90 5.60
C PHE A 222 7.86 11.93 4.76
N LYS A 223 8.37 13.16 4.68
CA LYS A 223 7.82 14.20 3.83
C LYS A 223 7.82 13.81 2.35
N ARG A 224 8.90 13.20 1.87
CA ARG A 224 9.02 12.67 0.50
C ARG A 224 8.01 11.57 0.22
N TYR A 225 7.82 10.66 1.17
CA TYR A 225 6.76 9.66 1.08
C TYR A 225 5.36 10.32 1.02
N CYS A 226 5.10 11.35 1.83
CA CYS A 226 3.82 12.06 1.80
C CYS A 226 3.59 12.82 0.48
N GLN A 227 4.65 13.32 -0.19
CA GLN A 227 4.54 13.89 -1.54
C GLN A 227 4.17 12.82 -2.57
N LEU A 228 4.78 11.64 -2.48
CA LEU A 228 4.43 10.49 -3.32
C LEU A 228 2.95 10.09 -3.13
N LEU A 229 2.49 10.08 -1.89
CA LEU A 229 1.08 9.80 -1.55
C LEU A 229 0.13 10.88 -2.12
N ASP A 230 0.54 12.16 -2.10
CA ASP A 230 -0.21 13.28 -2.69
C ASP A 230 -0.39 13.12 -4.22
N PHE A 231 0.65 12.63 -4.91
CA PHE A 231 0.56 12.29 -6.33
C PHE A 231 -0.46 11.16 -6.56
N ALA A 232 -0.39 10.07 -5.79
CA ALA A 232 -1.33 8.96 -5.91
C ALA A 232 -2.78 9.38 -5.59
N ALA A 233 -2.97 10.23 -4.58
CA ALA A 233 -4.26 10.75 -4.17
C ALA A 233 -4.94 11.61 -5.26
N SER A 234 -4.21 12.05 -6.28
CA SER A 234 -4.78 12.77 -7.43
C SER A 234 -5.58 11.86 -8.36
N GLU A 235 -5.35 10.55 -8.31
CA GLU A 235 -6.00 9.56 -9.17
C GLU A 235 -6.95 8.62 -8.41
N PHE A 236 -6.68 8.40 -7.11
CA PHE A 236 -7.38 7.39 -6.31
C PHE A 236 -8.15 7.99 -5.14
N TRP A 237 -9.48 7.86 -5.18
CA TRP A 237 -10.40 8.44 -4.18
C TRP A 237 -10.08 8.04 -2.74
N PHE A 238 -9.63 6.81 -2.51
CA PHE A 238 -9.38 6.31 -1.16
C PHE A 238 -8.10 6.89 -0.56
N MET A 239 -7.27 7.59 -1.34
CA MET A 239 -6.09 8.29 -0.84
C MET A 239 -6.33 9.81 -0.67
N THR A 240 -7.48 10.35 -1.09
CA THR A 240 -7.69 11.81 -1.17
C THR A 240 -7.58 12.53 0.16
N ASN A 241 -7.91 11.85 1.27
CA ASN A 241 -7.86 12.46 2.59
C ASN A 241 -6.41 12.73 3.04
N TRP A 242 -5.41 12.07 2.46
CA TRP A 242 -3.99 12.25 2.79
C TRP A 242 -3.32 13.40 2.03
N LYS A 243 -4.05 14.08 1.14
CA LYS A 243 -3.48 15.17 0.34
C LYS A 243 -2.95 16.30 1.20
N GLY A 244 -1.81 16.85 0.79
CA GLY A 244 -1.17 17.98 1.48
C GLY A 244 -0.61 17.69 2.87
N LEU A 245 -0.63 16.44 3.36
CA LEU A 245 -0.06 16.06 4.66
C LEU A 245 1.41 16.48 4.80
N TRP A 246 2.18 16.38 3.71
CA TRP A 246 3.59 16.76 3.65
C TRP A 246 3.86 18.23 4.03
N ARG A 247 2.86 19.12 3.99
CA ARG A 247 2.99 20.54 4.36
C ARG A 247 3.05 20.76 5.87
N GLN A 248 2.61 19.77 6.65
CA GLN A 248 2.61 19.80 8.12
C GLN A 248 3.92 19.26 8.71
N LEU A 249 4.79 18.66 7.87
CA LEU A 249 6.06 18.00 8.24
C LEU A 249 7.28 18.87 7.93
#